data_AF-A0A819XIA8-F1
#
_entry.id   AF-A0A819XIA8-F1
#
_cell.length_a   1.000
_cell.length_b   1.000
_cell.length_c   1.000
_cell.angle_alpha   90.00
_cell.angle_beta   90.00
_cell.angle_gamma   90.00
#
_symmetry.space_group_name_H-M   'P 1'
#
loop_
_entity.id
_entity.type
_entity.pdbx_description
1 polymer ?
#
loop_
_entity_poly.entity_id
_entity_poly.type
_entity_poly.pdbx_seq_one_letter_code
_entity_poly.pdbx_strand_id
1 'polypeptide(L)' 'GNFLNNVKGRNGAAYNKHGALCLETQNYSDSVNNQPQFLSIILRPDEEYHEQTTFHFHLQ' A
#
# COMPACT_ATOMS: atom_id res chain seq x y z
N GLY A 1 -12.47 3.66 1.88
CA GLY A 1 -11.70 3.91 3.11
C GLY A 1 -12.50 3.54 4.35
N ASN A 2 -11.83 3.27 5.47
CA ASN A 2 -12.44 2.72 6.70
C ASN A 2 -13.31 3.73 7.48
N PHE A 3 -13.04 5.02 7.31
CA PHE A 3 -13.68 6.11 8.07
C PHE A 3 -14.41 7.13 7.18
N LEU A 4 -14.68 6.76 5.92
CA LEU A 4 -15.39 7.64 4.99
C LEU A 4 -16.89 7.58 5.24
N ASN A 5 -17.54 8.75 5.23
CA ASN A 5 -18.99 8.87 5.30
C ASN A 5 -19.46 9.93 4.28
N ASN A 6 -20.03 9.46 3.16
CA ASN A 6 -20.55 10.30 2.08
C ASN A 6 -19.61 11.45 1.66
N VAL A 7 -18.30 11.16 1.57
CA VAL A 7 -17.30 12.18 1.26
C VAL A 7 -17.39 12.52 -0.22
N LYS A 8 -17.43 13.82 -0.55
CA LYS A 8 -17.47 14.27 -1.95
C LYS A 8 -16.20 13.81 -2.68
N GLY A 9 -16.40 12.99 -3.70
CA GLY A 9 -15.37 12.40 -4.55
C GLY A 9 -15.31 13.02 -5.94
N ARG A 10 -14.46 12.43 -6.79
CA ARG A 10 -14.26 12.87 -8.18
C ARG A 10 -15.54 12.68 -8.99
N ASN A 11 -15.80 13.58 -9.95
CA ASN A 11 -16.95 13.51 -10.87
C ASN A 11 -18.32 13.42 -10.16
N GLY A 12 -18.44 14.05 -8.99
CA GLY A 12 -19.69 14.04 -8.22
C GLY A 12 -19.96 12.73 -7.48
N ALA A 13 -19.01 11.79 -7.47
CA ALA A 13 -19.15 10.55 -6.71
C ALA A 13 -19.24 10.83 -5.21
N ALA A 14 -19.98 9.99 -4.50
CA ALA A 14 -19.96 9.90 -3.05
C ALA A 14 -19.04 8.76 -2.63
N TYR A 15 -17.91 9.07 -1.99
CA TYR A 15 -17.02 8.07 -1.42
C TYR A 15 -17.58 7.58 -0.09
N ASN A 16 -18.16 6.39 -0.13
CA ASN A 16 -18.68 5.69 1.03
C ASN A 16 -17.60 4.83 1.71
N LYS A 17 -17.90 4.41 2.94
CA LYS A 17 -17.08 3.43 3.66
C LYS A 17 -16.87 2.19 2.79
N HIS A 18 -15.62 1.75 2.69
CA HIS A 18 -15.18 0.58 1.90
C HIS A 18 -15.47 0.62 0.38
N GLY A 19 -15.83 1.78 -0.21
CA GLY A 19 -16.12 1.88 -1.65
C GLY A 19 -14.92 1.72 -2.59
N ALA A 20 -13.75 1.41 -2.06
CA ALA A 20 -12.51 1.15 -2.78
C ALA A 20 -11.58 0.31 -1.91
N LEU A 21 -10.59 -0.31 -2.54
CA LEU A 21 -9.53 -1.06 -1.89
C LEU A 21 -8.17 -0.44 -2.21
N CYS A 22 -7.21 -0.60 -1.29
CA CYS A 22 -5.81 -0.24 -1.52
C CYS A 22 -4.99 -1.52 -1.70
N LEU A 23 -4.13 -1.56 -2.72
CA LEU A 23 -3.12 -2.60 -2.92
C LEU A 23 -1.75 -1.95 -2.77
N GLU A 24 -1.20 -2.06 -1.57
CA GLU A 24 0.04 -1.40 -1.16
C GLU A 24 1.14 -2.46 -1.05
N THR A 25 1.92 -2.62 -2.11
CA THR A 25 3.11 -3.50 -2.08
C THR A 25 4.18 -2.82 -1.24
N GLN A 26 4.56 -3.47 -0.15
CA GLN A 26 5.54 -2.97 0.81
C GLN A 26 6.09 -4.13 1.65
N ASN A 27 7.15 -3.86 2.41
CA ASN A 27 7.59 -4.72 3.51
C ASN A 27 6.56 -4.72 4.65
N TYR A 28 6.72 -5.65 5.60
CA TYR A 28 5.79 -5.74 6.73
C TYR A 28 5.71 -4.43 7.52
N SER A 29 4.49 -4.03 7.85
CA SER A 29 4.26 -3.03 8.88
C SER A 29 4.98 -3.47 10.15
N ASP A 30 5.69 -2.54 10.80
CA ASP A 30 6.51 -2.78 12.00
C ASP A 30 7.92 -3.36 11.77
N SER A 31 8.37 -3.57 10.52
CA SER A 31 9.74 -4.04 10.22
C SER A 31 10.87 -3.22 10.82
N VAL A 32 10.69 -1.90 11.01
CA VAL A 32 11.73 -1.03 11.60
C VAL A 32 11.98 -1.32 13.09
N ASN A 33 11.01 -1.92 13.79
CA ASN A 33 11.11 -2.20 15.22
C ASN A 33 11.82 -3.54 15.53
N ASN A 34 12.54 -4.09 14.54
CA ASN A 34 13.42 -5.25 14.66
C ASN A 34 12.71 -6.53 15.11
N GLN A 35 11.53 -6.79 14.53
CA GLN A 35 10.79 -8.03 14.69
C GLN A 35 11.62 -9.23 14.17
N PRO A 36 11.98 -10.23 14.99
CA PRO A 36 12.95 -11.27 14.62
C PRO A 36 12.61 -12.09 13.37
N GLN A 37 11.31 -12.22 13.07
CA GLN A 37 10.80 -12.98 11.94
C GLN A 37 10.68 -12.15 10.64
N PHE A 38 10.92 -10.83 10.68
CA PHE A 38 10.81 -9.97 9.50
C PHE A 38 12.17 -9.81 8.83
N LEU A 39 12.15 -9.67 7.50
CA LEU A 39 13.34 -9.29 6.75
C LEU A 39 13.74 -7.85 7.13
N SER A 40 15.06 -7.59 7.15
CA SER A 40 15.58 -6.25 7.38
C SER A 40 15.13 -5.30 6.26
N ILE A 41 14.72 -4.09 6.65
CA ILE A 41 14.35 -3.00 5.75
C ILE A 41 15.41 -1.89 5.72
N ILE A 42 16.52 -2.07 6.45
CA ILE A 42 17.59 -1.07 6.56
C ILE A 42 18.49 -1.17 5.34
N LEU A 43 18.55 -0.09 4.57
CA LEU A 43 19.54 0.13 3.52
C LEU A 43 20.77 0.83 4.11
N ARG A 44 21.97 0.36 3.79
CA ARG A 44 23.26 0.91 4.22
C ARG A 44 23.94 1.70 3.10
N PRO A 45 24.96 2.52 3.41
CA PRO A 45 25.78 3.14 2.38
C PRO A 45 26.27 2.10 1.37
N ASP A 46 26.28 2.49 0.09
CA ASP A 46 26.70 1.67 -1.05
C ASP A 46 25.81 0.45 -1.38
N GLU A 47 24.70 0.24 -0.65
CA GLU A 47 23.68 -0.74 -1.02
C GLU A 47 22.66 -0.13 -1.99
N GLU A 48 22.15 -0.96 -2.90
CA GLU A 48 21.08 -0.58 -3.83
C GLU A 48 19.74 -1.12 -3.33
N TYR A 49 18.75 -0.24 -3.22
CA TYR A 49 17.37 -0.62 -2.99
C TYR A 49 16.63 -0.74 -4.32
N HIS A 50 16.00 -1.89 -4.55
CA HIS A 50 15.20 -2.12 -5.73
C HIS A 50 13.89 -2.85 -5.39
N GLU A 51 12.77 -2.28 -5.83
CA GLU A 51 11.44 -2.87 -5.75
C GLU A 51 10.66 -2.62 -7.04
N GLN A 52 9.77 -3.54 -7.40
CA GLN A 52 8.90 -3.38 -8.56
C GLN A 52 7.49 -3.85 -8.22
N THR A 53 6.51 -3.01 -8.53
CA THR A 53 5.09 -3.36 -8.48
C THR A 53 4.49 -3.25 -9.86
N THR A 54 3.79 -4.28 -10.29
CA THR A 54 3.22 -4.36 -11.64
C THR A 54 1.76 -4.79 -11.56
N PHE A 55 0.86 -3.98 -12.13
CA PHE A 55 -0.57 -4.29 -12.21
C PHE A 55 -0.94 -4.63 -13.65
N HIS A 56 -1.31 -5.89 -13.89
CA HIS A 56 -1.78 -6.37 -15.19
C HIS A 56 -3.27 -6.64 -15.15
N PHE A 57 -4.01 -5.97 -16.03
CA PHE A 57 -5.45 -6.12 -16.16
C PHE A 57 -5.77 -6.75 -17.51
N HIS A 58 -6.75 -7.64 -17.53
CA HIS A 58 -7.29 -8.24 -18.73
C HIS A 58 -8.81 -8.26 -18.63
N LEU A 59 -9.48 -8.19 -19.78
CA LEU A 59 -10.87 -8.56 -19.85
C LEU A 59 -10.97 -10.07 -19.67
N GLN A 60 -12.07 -10.51 -19.07
CA GLN A 60 -12.37 -11.92 -18.91
C GLN A 60 -12.96 -12.52 -20.19
#